data_AF-A0A0C2ZM90-F1
#
_entry.id   AF-A0A0C2ZM90-F1
#
_cell.length_a   1.000
_cell.length_b   1.000
_cell.length_c   1.000
_cell.angle_alpha   90.00
_cell.angle_beta   90.00
_cell.angle_gamma   90.00
#
_symmetry.space_group_name_H-M   'P 1'
#
loop_
_entity.id
_entity.type
_entity.pdbx_description
1 polymer ?
#
loop_
_entity_poly.entity_id
_entity_poly.type
_entity_poly.pdbx_seq_one_letter_code
_entity_poly.pdbx_strand_id
1 'polypeptide(L)'
;SVPSPTTDQADGSWHPFQSCAQFELADFLFHCDEMPGGRIDELMDVLAALDERGTSPFANHKELYGLIDDISPGEKWECISIQHADVESFEDGDFNVPTW
;
A
#
# COMPACT_ATOMS: atom_id res chain seq x y z
N SER A 1 35.34 -1.64 9.81
CA SER A 1 33.98 -1.62 10.39
C SER A 1 33.01 -1.27 9.29
N VAL A 2 32.06 -2.15 9.00
CA VAL A 2 31.01 -1.91 7.99
C VAL A 2 29.93 -1.06 8.68
N PRO A 3 29.47 0.06 8.11
CA PRO A 3 28.37 0.81 8.69
C PRO A 3 27.10 -0.05 8.61
N SER A 4 26.41 -0.19 9.75
CA SER A 4 25.12 -0.85 9.84
C SER A 4 24.14 -0.27 8.81
N PRO A 5 23.28 -1.07 8.17
CA PRO A 5 22.18 -0.54 7.38
C PRO A 5 21.27 0.23 8.35
N THR A 6 21.32 1.55 8.23
CA THR A 6 20.47 2.48 8.96
C THR A 6 19.02 2.18 8.63
N THR A 7 18.34 1.48 9.55
CA THR A 7 16.87 1.46 9.65
C THR A 7 16.43 2.85 10.15
N ASP A 8 16.51 3.87 9.29
CA ASP A 8 16.14 5.27 9.66
C ASP A 8 15.77 6.11 8.43
N GLN A 9 15.07 5.54 7.44
CA GLN A 9 14.58 6.31 6.28
C GLN A 9 13.15 5.94 5.82
N ALA A 10 12.36 5.33 6.69
CA ALA A 10 10.99 4.91 6.39
C ALA A 10 9.91 5.87 6.94
N ASP A 11 10.26 6.72 7.92
CA ASP A 11 9.27 7.46 8.71
C ASP A 11 8.63 8.67 8.00
N GLY A 12 9.03 8.96 6.75
CA GLY A 12 8.53 10.11 5.98
C GLY A 12 7.94 9.79 4.61
N SER A 13 8.03 8.55 4.12
CA SER A 13 7.66 8.23 2.73
C SER A 13 6.15 8.11 2.48
N TRP A 14 5.39 7.78 3.52
CA TRP A 14 3.94 7.55 3.42
C TRP A 14 3.15 8.29 4.50
N HIS A 15 3.72 9.30 5.14
CA HIS A 15 2.93 10.20 5.99
C HIS A 15 1.92 10.97 5.10
N PRO A 16 0.65 11.17 5.49
CA PRO A 16 0.03 10.92 6.81
C PRO A 16 -0.58 9.52 7.02
N PHE A 17 -0.33 8.56 6.13
CA PHE A 17 -0.88 7.21 6.24
C PHE A 17 -0.19 6.38 7.33
N GLN A 18 -0.97 5.47 7.94
CA GLN A 18 -0.54 4.57 9.02
C GLN A 18 0.29 3.38 8.52
N SER A 19 0.24 3.07 7.22
CA SER A 19 1.00 1.98 6.59
C SER A 19 1.18 2.19 5.09
N CYS A 20 2.17 1.50 4.51
CA CYS A 20 2.39 1.46 3.05
C CYS A 20 1.16 0.93 2.30
N ALA A 21 0.50 -0.11 2.82
CA ALA A 21 -0.72 -0.65 2.22
C ALA A 21 -1.87 0.37 2.19
N GLN A 22 -2.00 1.20 3.24
CA GLN A 22 -3.00 2.26 3.27
C GLN A 22 -2.71 3.35 2.23
N PHE A 23 -1.44 3.72 2.06
CA PHE A 23 -1.00 4.62 1.00
C PHE A 23 -1.30 4.06 -0.39
N GLU A 24 -0.92 2.81 -0.67
CA GLU A 24 -1.15 2.16 -1.97
C GLU A 24 -2.63 2.09 -2.32
N LEU A 25 -3.47 1.80 -1.32
CA LEU A 25 -4.92 1.82 -1.50
C LEU A 25 -5.43 3.24 -1.81
N ALA A 26 -4.92 4.27 -1.12
CA ALA A 26 -5.27 5.66 -1.42
C ALA A 26 -4.87 6.07 -2.85
N ASP A 27 -3.66 5.71 -3.28
CA ASP A 27 -3.15 5.98 -4.63
C ASP A 27 -3.99 5.28 -5.69
N PHE A 28 -4.33 4.01 -5.48
CA PHE A 28 -5.20 3.27 -6.39
C PHE A 28 -6.59 3.92 -6.51
N LEU A 29 -7.23 4.26 -5.39
CA LEU A 29 -8.59 4.79 -5.38
C LEU A 29 -8.67 6.21 -5.93
N PHE A 30 -7.69 7.06 -5.63
CA PHE A 30 -7.72 8.48 -6.00
C PHE A 30 -7.04 8.77 -7.33
N HIS A 31 -5.82 8.25 -7.55
CA HIS A 31 -5.03 8.54 -8.75
C HIS A 31 -5.33 7.59 -9.91
N CYS A 32 -5.49 6.29 -9.64
CA CYS A 32 -5.64 5.30 -10.71
C CYS A 32 -7.09 5.15 -11.18
N ASP A 33 -8.05 5.02 -10.26
CA ASP A 33 -9.46 4.80 -10.58
C ASP A 33 -10.30 6.09 -10.60
N GLU A 34 -9.81 7.16 -9.96
CA GLU A 34 -10.59 8.38 -9.66
C GLU A 34 -11.97 8.03 -9.08
N MET A 35 -11.98 7.09 -8.13
CA MET A 35 -13.18 6.43 -7.67
C MET A 35 -14.15 7.44 -7.03
N PRO A 36 -15.44 7.44 -7.42
CA PRO A 36 -16.45 8.30 -6.80
C PRO A 36 -16.54 8.05 -5.28
N GLY A 37 -16.63 9.10 -4.48
CA GLY A 37 -16.65 9.01 -3.00
C GLY A 37 -17.68 8.03 -2.43
N GLY A 38 -18.90 7.98 -2.99
CA GLY A 38 -19.91 7.00 -2.56
C GLY A 38 -19.49 5.53 -2.79
N ARG A 39 -18.68 5.25 -3.82
CA ARG A 39 -18.15 3.91 -4.08
C ARG A 39 -16.98 3.58 -3.15
N ILE A 40 -16.19 4.57 -2.76
CA ILE A 40 -15.16 4.41 -1.73
C ILE A 40 -15.82 4.04 -0.40
N ASP A 41 -16.93 4.69 -0.03
CA ASP A 41 -17.69 4.34 1.18
C ASP A 41 -18.18 2.88 1.15
N GLU A 42 -18.81 2.47 0.04
CA GLU A 42 -19.25 1.09 -0.16
C GLU A 42 -18.08 0.09 -0.07
N LEU A 43 -16.92 0.44 -0.62
CA LEU A 43 -15.72 -0.40 -0.54
C LEU A 43 -15.22 -0.53 0.91
N MET A 44 -15.20 0.56 1.68
CA MET A 44 -14.78 0.51 3.09
C MET A 44 -15.72 -0.37 3.94
N ASP A 45 -17.03 -0.28 3.69
CA ASP A 45 -18.03 -1.14 4.34
C ASP A 45 -17.79 -2.63 4.01
N VAL A 46 -17.47 -2.94 2.76
CA VAL A 46 -17.12 -4.32 2.34
C VAL A 46 -15.83 -4.79 3.01
N LEU A 47 -14.79 -3.96 3.04
CA LEU A 47 -13.52 -4.32 3.65
C LEU A 47 -13.66 -4.53 5.17
N ALA A 48 -14.43 -3.69 5.86
CA ALA A 48 -14.76 -3.89 7.27
C ALA A 48 -15.51 -5.21 7.49
N ALA A 49 -16.46 -5.55 6.63
CA ALA A 49 -17.22 -6.80 6.75
C ALA A 49 -16.38 -8.08 6.51
N LEU A 50 -15.27 -7.95 5.76
CA LEU A 50 -14.33 -9.05 5.51
C LEU A 50 -13.29 -9.22 6.63
N ASP A 51 -13.02 -8.17 7.40
CA ASP A 51 -12.11 -8.21 8.53
C ASP A 51 -12.80 -8.78 9.78
N GLU A 52 -12.16 -9.74 10.47
CA GLU A 52 -12.70 -10.37 11.67
C GLU A 52 -12.97 -9.38 12.81
N ARG A 53 -12.27 -8.24 12.81
CA ARG A 53 -12.40 -7.18 13.82
C ARG A 53 -13.32 -6.04 13.36
N GLY A 54 -13.83 -6.08 12.13
CA GLY A 54 -14.68 -5.02 11.58
C GLY A 54 -13.92 -3.76 11.18
N THR A 55 -12.62 -3.86 10.90
CA THR A 55 -11.76 -2.69 10.68
C THR A 55 -11.58 -2.42 9.19
N SER A 56 -11.98 -1.23 8.72
CA SER A 56 -11.66 -0.76 7.37
C SER A 56 -10.35 0.04 7.36
N PRO A 57 -9.65 0.10 6.21
CA PRO A 57 -8.46 0.94 6.06
C PRO A 57 -8.74 2.45 6.18
N PHE A 58 -9.95 2.88 5.82
CA PHE A 58 -10.45 4.22 6.02
C PHE A 58 -11.90 4.15 6.51
N ALA A 59 -12.33 5.10 7.33
CA ALA A 59 -13.68 5.24 7.83
C ALA A 59 -14.67 5.63 6.73
N ASN A 60 -14.24 6.38 5.72
CA ASN A 60 -15.02 6.79 4.54
C ASN A 60 -14.13 7.59 3.56
N HIS A 61 -14.69 7.99 2.43
CA HIS A 61 -14.03 8.84 1.43
C HIS A 61 -13.52 10.17 1.98
N LYS A 62 -14.14 10.76 3.02
CA LYS A 62 -13.68 12.05 3.58
C LYS A 62 -12.41 11.90 4.39
N GLU A 63 -12.25 10.79 5.11
CA GLU A 63 -10.97 10.51 5.78
C GLU A 63 -9.88 10.32 4.72
N LEU A 64 -10.14 9.54 3.68
CA LEU A 64 -9.21 9.36 2.57
C LEU A 64 -8.81 10.71 1.95
N TYR A 65 -9.79 11.53 1.54
CA TYR A 65 -9.51 12.82 0.93
C TYR A 65 -8.82 13.79 1.90
N GLY A 66 -9.18 13.77 3.18
CA GLY A 66 -8.49 14.56 4.20
C GLY A 66 -7.02 14.17 4.35
N LEU A 67 -6.70 12.88 4.34
CA LEU A 67 -5.32 12.40 4.35
C LEU A 67 -4.54 12.82 3.10
N ILE A 68 -5.21 12.86 1.94
CA ILE A 68 -4.62 13.33 0.69
C ILE A 68 -4.35 14.84 0.73
N ASP A 69 -5.31 15.62 1.23
CA ASP A 69 -5.19 17.07 1.38
C ASP A 69 -4.12 17.47 2.43
N ASP A 70 -3.89 16.61 3.43
CA ASP A 70 -2.85 16.80 4.45
C ASP A 70 -1.42 16.50 3.93
N ILE A 71 -1.27 15.94 2.73
CA ILE A 71 0.04 15.78 2.08
C ILE A 71 0.59 17.19 1.81
N SER A 72 1.76 17.50 2.37
CA SER A 72 2.39 18.81 2.25
C SER A 72 2.44 19.26 0.78
N PRO A 73 1.95 20.46 0.42
CA PRO A 73 1.97 20.95 -0.95
C PRO A 73 3.42 21.20 -1.39
N GLY A 74 4.05 20.19 -1.96
CA GLY A 74 5.46 20.18 -2.32
C GLY A 74 6.10 18.79 -2.26
N GLU A 75 5.54 17.87 -1.48
CA GLU A 75 5.88 16.45 -1.51
C GLU A 75 5.01 15.82 -2.60
N LYS A 76 5.61 15.61 -3.78
CA LYS A 76 4.92 14.92 -4.86
C LYS A 76 4.55 13.53 -4.37
N TRP A 77 3.33 13.12 -4.71
CA TRP A 77 2.85 11.77 -4.52
C TRP A 77 3.60 10.85 -5.50
N GLU A 78 4.86 10.57 -5.19
CA GLU A 78 5.70 9.68 -5.99
C GLU A 78 5.46 8.27 -5.46
N CYS A 79 4.75 7.46 -6.25
CA CYS A 79 4.58 6.05 -5.97
C CYS A 79 5.97 5.44 -5.78
N ILE A 80 6.28 5.00 -4.55
CA ILE A 80 7.48 4.18 -4.34
C ILE A 80 7.18 2.88 -5.06
N SER A 81 7.73 2.74 -6.26
CA SER A 81 7.72 1.48 -6.97
C SER A 81 8.61 0.53 -6.17
N ILE A 82 7.99 -0.23 -5.27
CA ILE A 82 8.65 -1.32 -4.56
C ILE A 82 9.00 -2.34 -5.63
N GLN A 83 10.23 -2.27 -6.12
CA GLN A 83 10.80 -3.36 -6.89
C GLN A 83 10.93 -4.52 -5.92
N HIS A 84 10.01 -5.48 -6.00
CA HIS A 84 10.21 -6.78 -5.41
C HIS A 84 11.52 -7.33 -5.98
N ALA A 85 12.58 -7.31 -5.18
CA ALA A 85 13.77 -8.07 -5.49
C ALA A 85 13.33 -9.53 -5.49
N ASP A 86 13.15 -10.08 -6.69
CA ASP A 86 12.92 -11.49 -6.89
C ASP A 86 14.10 -12.22 -6.25
N VAL A 87 13.85 -12.93 -5.14
CA VAL A 87 14.83 -13.86 -4.57
C VAL A 87 14.78 -15.12 -5.44
N GLU A 88 15.12 -14.97 -6.71
CA GLU A 88 15.42 -16.07 -7.61
C GLU A 88 16.88 -16.46 -7.39
N SER A 89 17.12 -17.27 -6.35
CA SER A 89 18.29 -18.15 -6.25
C SER A 89 18.06 -19.18 -5.15
N PHE A 90 17.14 -20.12 -5.37
CA PHE A 90 17.32 -21.47 -4.81
C PHE A 90 17.93 -22.31 -5.93
N GLU A 91 19.21 -22.63 -5.74
CA GLU A 91 20.04 -23.36 -6.66
C GLU A 91 19.48 -24.76 -6.96
N ASP A 92 19.49 -25.06 -8.26
CA ASP A 92 19.55 -26.36 -8.94
C ASP A 92 19.32 -27.62 -8.08
N GLY A 93 18.14 -28.22 -8.26
CA GLY A 93 17.74 -29.46 -7.59
C GLY A 93 16.63 -30.19 -8.34
N ASP A 94 16.90 -30.55 -9.59
CA ASP A 94 16.37 -31.72 -10.33
C ASP A 94 14.98 -32.23 -9.89
N PHE A 95 13.89 -31.59 -10.36
CA PHE A 95 12.54 -32.16 -10.28
C PHE A 95 12.02 -32.48 -11.68
N ASN A 96 12.28 -33.72 -12.09
CA ASN A 96 11.57 -34.41 -13.15
C ASN A 96 10.07 -34.45 -12.81
N VAL A 97 9.24 -33.69 -13.54
CA VAL A 97 7.79 -33.80 -13.46
C VAL A 97 7.26 -34.29 -14.80
N PRO A 98 6.59 -35.46 -14.86
CA PRO A 98 6.01 -35.96 -16.10
C PRO A 98 4.75 -35.17 -16.43
N THR A 99 4.61 -34.82 -17.71
CA THR A 99 3.41 -34.18 -18.25
C THR A 99 2.29 -35.20 -18.37
N TRP A 100 1.20 -34.98 -17.64
CA TRP A 100 -0.12 -35.51 -17.98
C TRP A 100 -1.13 -34.36 -17.99
#